data_AF-A0A847YU97-F1
#
_entry.id   AF-A0A847YU97-F1
#
_cell.length_a   1.000
_cell.length_b   1.000
_cell.length_c   1.000
_cell.angle_alpha   90.00
_cell.angle_beta   90.00
_cell.angle_gamma   90.00
#
_symmetry.space_group_name_H-M   'P 1'
#
loop_
_entity.id
_entity.type
_entity.pdbx_description
1 polymer ?
#
loop_
_entity_poly.entity_id
_entity_poly.type
_entity_poly.pdbx_seq_one_letter_code
_entity_poly.pdbx_strand_id
1 'polypeptide(L)' 'MPLLDVIDVGDEVVCDFCNTGFEDDSVEGGCFIGTYAVCPACTKDIKASDEEEIEYIRGSFRRAVLKKRDGDNTIKIWVE' A
#
# COMPACT_ATOMS: atom_id res chain seq x y z
N MET A 1 -16.38 0.34 -21.17
CA MET A 1 -14.97 0.77 -21.14
C MET A 1 -14.09 -0.45 -21.31
N PRO A 2 -13.48 -0.66 -22.49
CA PRO A 2 -12.50 -1.73 -22.64
C PRO A 2 -11.23 -1.42 -21.84
N LEU A 3 -10.60 -2.45 -21.29
CA LEU A 3 -9.28 -2.37 -20.67
C LEU A 3 -8.25 -2.10 -21.79
N LEU A 4 -7.48 -1.02 -21.65
CA LEU A 4 -6.46 -0.62 -22.61
C LEU A 4 -5.13 -1.33 -22.34
N ASP A 5 -4.69 -1.34 -21.08
CA ASP A 5 -3.39 -1.87 -20.69
C ASP A 5 -3.33 -2.32 -19.23
N VAL A 6 -2.38 -3.20 -18.91
CA VAL A 6 -2.08 -3.69 -17.55
C VAL A 6 -0.57 -3.62 -17.34
N ILE A 7 -0.13 -2.72 -16.46
CA ILE A 7 1.28 -2.54 -16.11
C ILE A 7 1.54 -3.25 -14.79
N ASP A 8 2.36 -4.30 -14.80
CA ASP A 8 2.88 -4.93 -13.58
C ASP A 8 4.07 -4.11 -13.07
N VAL A 9 3.94 -3.55 -11.86
CA VAL A 9 5.01 -2.79 -11.19
C VAL A 9 5.90 -3.68 -10.30
N GLY A 10 5.78 -5.01 -10.46
CA GLY A 10 6.56 -6.00 -9.76
C GLY A 10 6.23 -6.03 -8.27
N ASP A 11 7.24 -5.92 -7.44
CA ASP A 11 7.08 -5.94 -5.99
C ASP A 11 7.35 -4.58 -5.33
N GLU A 12 7.43 -3.51 -6.11
CA GLU A 12 7.57 -2.17 -5.55
C GLU A 12 6.27 -1.79 -4.83
N VAL A 13 6.42 -1.36 -3.58
CA VAL A 13 5.32 -0.86 -2.76
C VAL A 13 5.57 0.60 -2.45
N VAL A 14 4.59 1.44 -2.77
CA VAL A 14 4.65 2.88 -2.48
C VAL A 14 3.72 3.20 -1.31
N CYS A 15 4.19 4.04 -0.38
CA CYS A 15 3.35 4.60 0.66
C CYS A 15 2.38 5.64 0.08
N ASP A 16 1.09 5.52 0.34
CA ASP A 16 0.08 6.42 -0.22
C ASP A 16 0.14 7.85 0.35
N PHE A 17 0.88 8.08 1.43
CA PHE A 17 0.98 9.40 2.08
C PHE A 17 2.22 10.18 1.66
N CYS A 18 3.40 9.55 1.73
CA CYS A 18 4.68 10.21 1.42
C CYS A 18 5.23 9.85 0.04
N ASN A 19 4.57 8.96 -0.70
CA ASN A 19 5.01 8.45 -2.01
C ASN A 19 6.42 7.84 -2.02
N THR A 20 6.93 7.44 -0.87
CA THR A 20 8.21 6.72 -0.77
C THR A 20 8.00 5.29 -1.24
N GLY A 21 8.86 4.83 -2.15
CA GLY A 21 8.92 3.44 -2.61
C GLY A 21 9.71 2.56 -1.64
N PHE A 22 9.27 1.32 -1.51
CA PHE A 22 9.86 0.27 -0.67
C PHE A 22 10.08 -0.97 -1.54
N GLU A 23 11.35 -1.25 -1.84
CA GLU A 23 11.76 -2.35 -2.73
C GLU A 23 12.18 -3.62 -1.97
N ASP A 24 12.45 -3.51 -0.67
CA ASP A 24 12.90 -4.61 0.18
C ASP A 24 12.04 -4.80 1.45
N ASP A 25 12.34 -5.86 2.20
CA ASP A 25 11.58 -6.26 3.39
C ASP A 25 12.16 -5.68 4.69
N SER A 26 13.09 -4.71 4.63
CA SER A 26 13.79 -4.18 5.82
C SER A 26 12.94 -3.28 6.70
N VAL A 27 11.89 -2.69 6.14
CA VAL A 27 11.03 -1.73 6.83
C VAL A 27 9.86 -2.43 7.50
N GLU A 28 9.84 -2.40 8.83
CA GLU A 28 8.79 -3.01 9.64
C GLU A 28 7.75 -2.02 10.16
N GLY A 29 6.49 -2.47 10.20
CA GLY A 29 5.36 -1.71 10.72
C GLY A 29 4.55 -1.01 9.63
N GLY A 30 3.91 0.09 10.00
CA GLY A 30 2.95 0.79 9.14
C GLY A 30 1.52 0.41 9.47
N CYS A 31 0.57 0.85 8.64
CA CYS A 31 -0.83 0.51 8.80
C CYS A 31 -1.59 0.54 7.47
N PHE A 32 -2.73 -0.15 7.45
CA PHE A 32 -3.77 0.06 6.45
C PHE A 32 -4.85 0.97 7.03
N ILE A 33 -5.33 1.91 6.21
CA ILE A 33 -6.45 2.79 6.53
C ILE A 33 -7.40 2.72 5.34
N GLY A 34 -8.52 2.00 5.48
CA GLY A 34 -9.37 1.68 4.33
C GLY A 34 -8.58 0.97 3.22
N THR A 35 -8.45 1.62 2.06
CA THR A 35 -7.66 1.12 0.91
C THR A 35 -6.21 1.60 0.90
N TYR A 36 -5.83 2.51 1.79
CA TYR A 36 -4.50 3.09 1.83
C TYR A 36 -3.52 2.22 2.60
N ALA A 37 -2.29 2.10 2.09
CA ALA A 37 -1.13 1.52 2.74
C ALA A 37 -0.17 2.64 3.17
N VAL A 38 0.07 2.76 4.48
CA VAL A 38 0.83 3.86 5.06
C VAL A 38 2.08 3.33 5.78
N CYS A 39 3.23 3.89 5.43
CA CYS A 39 4.52 3.43 5.95
C CYS A 39 4.70 3.78 7.44
N PRO A 40 5.64 3.12 8.15
CA PRO A 40 5.85 3.33 9.58
C PRO A 40 6.25 4.76 9.96
N ALA A 41 6.86 5.51 9.03
CA ALA A 41 7.21 6.91 9.26
C ALA A 41 5.96 7.78 9.35
N CYS A 42 5.02 7.61 8.41
CA CYS A 42 3.77 8.36 8.36
C CYS A 42 2.77 7.92 9.43
N THR A 43 2.77 6.63 9.82
CA THR A 43 1.86 6.10 10.86
C THR A 43 2.03 6.79 12.22
N LYS A 44 3.22 7.33 12.54
CA LYS A 44 3.47 8.01 13.83
C LYS A 44 2.63 9.27 14.02
N ASP A 45 2.26 9.93 12.92
CA ASP A 45 1.51 11.18 12.92
C ASP A 45 0.01 10.96 12.75
N ILE A 46 -0.41 9.71 12.51
CA ILE A 46 -1.82 9.36 12.34
C ILE A 46 -2.47 9.23 13.71
N LYS A 47 -3.49 10.05 13.94
CA LYS A 47 -4.41 9.85 15.05
C LYS A 47 -5.56 8.98 14.54
N ALA A 48 -5.83 7.89 15.25
CA ALA A 48 -7.05 7.12 15.01
C ALA A 48 -8.25 8.07 15.11
N SER A 49 -8.97 8.21 14.00
CA SER A 49 -10.31 8.81 14.03
C SER A 49 -11.32 7.68 14.21
N ASP A 50 -12.44 7.95 14.86
CA ASP A 50 -13.51 6.94 15.05
C ASP A 50 -14.18 6.51 13.73
N GLU A 51 -13.88 7.18 12.61
CA GLU A 51 -14.53 6.97 11.30
C GLU A 51 -13.80 5.97 10.39
N GLU A 52 -12.49 5.75 10.57
CA GLU A 52 -11.70 4.82 9.74
C GLU A 52 -10.98 3.75 10.57
N GLU A 53 -11.25 2.48 10.27
CA GLU A 53 -10.59 1.36 10.94
C GLU A 53 -9.11 1.28 10.51
N ILE A 54 -8.21 1.43 11.48
CA ILE A 54 -6.76 1.34 11.28
C ILE A 54 -6.28 -0.08 11.61
N GLU A 55 -5.77 -0.79 10.60
CA GLU A 55 -5.13 -2.10 10.77
C GLU A 55 -3.61 -1.94 10.80
N TYR A 56 -3.00 -2.09 11.99
CA TYR A 56 -1.55 -2.00 12.13
C TYR A 56 -0.83 -3.24 11.61
N ILE A 57 0.21 -3.02 10.80
CA ILE A 57 1.02 -4.08 10.22
C ILE A 57 2.03 -4.59 11.26
N ARG A 58 2.13 -5.91 11.38
CA ARG A 58 3.18 -6.59 12.17
C ARG A 58 4.17 -7.26 11.22
N GLY A 59 5.42 -6.80 11.22
CA GLY A 59 6.48 -7.27 10.31
C GLY A 59 6.66 -6.35 9.11
N SER A 60 7.23 -6.87 8.02
CA SER A 60 7.56 -6.09 6.82
C SER A 60 6.34 -5.40 6.21
N PHE A 61 6.47 -4.09 6.00
CA PHE A 61 5.49 -3.25 5.33
C PHE A 61 5.22 -3.75 3.91
N ARG A 62 6.27 -3.92 3.10
CA ARG A 62 6.19 -4.38 1.71
C ARG A 62 5.43 -5.70 1.59
N ARG A 63 5.81 -6.70 2.38
CA ARG A 63 5.14 -8.03 2.36
C ARG A 63 3.67 -7.94 2.73
N ALA A 64 3.33 -7.12 3.73
CA ALA A 64 1.96 -6.95 4.16
C ALA A 64 1.11 -6.32 3.04
N VAL A 65 1.63 -5.29 2.36
CA VAL A 65 0.92 -4.62 1.26
C VAL A 65 0.72 -5.56 0.08
N LEU A 66 1.77 -6.26 -0.36
CA LEU A 66 1.65 -7.24 -1.45
C LEU A 66 0.66 -8.36 -1.10
N LYS A 67 0.66 -8.82 0.14
CA LYS A 67 -0.31 -9.82 0.63
C LYS A 67 -1.75 -9.27 0.63
N LYS A 68 -1.97 -8.02 1.05
CA LYS A 68 -3.29 -7.37 1.06
C LYS A 68 -3.84 -7.22 -0.36
N ARG A 69 -2.97 -7.02 -1.34
CA ARG A 69 -3.28 -6.98 -2.78
C ARG A 69 -3.51 -8.36 -3.40
N ASP A 70 -3.43 -9.44 -2.62
CA ASP A 70 -3.47 -10.84 -3.13
C ASP A 70 -2.43 -11.10 -4.24
N GLY A 71 -1.31 -10.36 -4.21
CA GLY A 71 -0.30 -10.39 -5.26
C GLY A 71 -0.65 -9.65 -6.56
N ASP A 72 -1.82 -9.02 -6.67
CA ASP A 72 -2.15 -8.16 -7.83
C ASP A 72 -1.52 -6.77 -7.65
N ASN A 73 -0.29 -6.61 -8.13
CA ASN A 73 0.42 -5.34 -8.16
C ASN A 73 0.41 -4.72 -9.57
N THR A 74 -0.78 -4.64 -10.18
CA THR A 74 -0.95 -4.11 -11.53
C THR A 74 -1.71 -2.78 -11.59
N ILE A 75 -1.25 -1.87 -12.44
CA ILE A 75 -1.95 -0.63 -12.82
C ILE A 75 -2.78 -0.93 -14.07
N LYS A 76 -4.11 -0.80 -13.97
CA LYS A 76 -5.07 -1.06 -15.07
C LYS A 76 -5.49 0.25 -15.71
N ILE A 77 -5.18 0.43 -17.00
CA ILE A 77 -5.51 1.63 -17.78
C ILE A 77 -6.76 1.34 -18.61
N TRP A 78 -7.76 2.23 -18.56
CA TRP A 78 -9.03 2.09 -19.27
C TRP A 78 -9.21 3.22 -20.28
N VAL A 79 -9.89 2.94 -21.40
CA VAL A 79 -10.34 3.97 -22.35
C VAL A 79 -11.75 4.44 -21.98
N GLU A 80 -11.94 5.77 -21.99
CA GLU A 80 -13.24 6.45 -21.81
C GLU A 80 -14.26 6.06 -22.90
#